data_AF-A0A6L2Q3T3-F1
#
_entry.id   AF-A0A6L2Q3T3-F1
#
_cell.length_a   1.000
_cell.length_b   1.000
_cell.length_c   1.000
_cell.angle_alpha   90.00
_cell.angle_beta   90.00
_cell.angle_gamma   90.00
#
_symmetry.space_group_name_H-M   'P 1'
#
loop_
_entity.id
_entity.type
_entity.pdbx_description
1 polymer ?
#
loop_
_entity_poly.entity_id
_entity_poly.type
_entity_poly.pdbx_seq_one_letter_code
_entity_poly.pdbx_strand_id
1 'polypeptide(L)' 'MTNGTLQSTQQEELRYHRVSAHWLPRYLTTQHNKYFSKLLFSHLQRFKESNEFLESIVTDDKLAHHFTSLTK' A
#
# COMPACT_ATOMS: atom_id res chain seq x y z
N MET A 1 -21.83 11.77 -15.96
CA MET A 1 -20.86 12.83 -15.62
C MET A 1 -19.58 12.14 -15.19
N THR A 2 -18.50 12.56 -15.80
CA THR A 2 -17.27 11.80 -16.08
C THR A 2 -16.31 11.79 -14.90
N ASN A 3 -15.86 10.61 -14.47
CA ASN A 3 -14.84 10.42 -13.43
C ASN A 3 -13.55 11.27 -13.65
N GLY A 4 -13.28 11.68 -14.90
CA GLY A 4 -12.17 12.58 -15.22
C GLY A 4 -12.32 14.00 -14.68
N THR A 5 -13.55 14.51 -14.56
CA THR A 5 -13.82 15.88 -14.05
C THR A 5 -13.59 15.99 -12.55
N LEU A 6 -13.82 14.90 -11.81
CA LEU A 6 -13.61 14.86 -10.37
C LEU A 6 -12.11 14.81 -10.02
N GLN A 7 -11.33 14.07 -10.81
CA GLN A 7 -9.87 13.93 -10.62
C GLN A 7 -9.14 15.24 -10.92
N SER A 8 -9.53 15.95 -11.99
CA SER A 8 -8.93 17.25 -12.34
C SER A 8 -9.17 18.28 -11.24
N THR A 9 -10.40 18.40 -10.75
CA THR A 9 -10.74 19.36 -9.68
C THR A 9 -9.98 19.09 -8.37
N GLN A 10 -9.79 17.82 -7.98
CA GLN A 10 -9.06 17.47 -6.76
C GLN A 10 -7.57 17.86 -6.82
N GLN A 11 -6.94 17.69 -7.98
CA GLN A 11 -5.51 17.90 -8.14
C GLN A 11 -5.18 19.37 -8.50
N GLU A 12 -5.95 19.98 -9.40
CA GLU A 12 -5.67 21.34 -9.91
C GLU A 12 -6.21 22.44 -9.01
N GLU A 13 -7.43 22.30 -8.47
CA GLU A 13 -8.06 23.35 -7.67
C GLU A 13 -7.77 23.21 -6.18
N LEU A 14 -7.88 21.98 -5.66
CA LEU A 14 -7.82 21.74 -4.21
C LEU A 14 -6.41 21.36 -3.72
N ARG A 15 -5.44 21.15 -4.61
CA ARG A 15 -4.04 20.77 -4.27
C ARG A 15 -3.93 19.56 -3.34
N TYR A 16 -4.83 18.59 -3.48
CA TYR A 16 -4.72 17.31 -2.78
C TYR A 16 -4.10 16.27 -3.71
N HIS A 17 -3.20 15.43 -3.18
CA HIS A 17 -2.80 14.20 -3.87
C HIS A 17 -3.48 13.00 -3.21
N ARG A 18 -3.86 12.01 -4.03
CA ARG A 18 -4.39 10.74 -3.54
C ARG A 18 -3.24 9.95 -2.91
N VAL A 19 -3.35 9.65 -1.63
CA VAL A 19 -2.42 8.74 -0.96
C VAL A 19 -3.13 7.43 -0.72
N SER A 20 -2.50 6.35 -1.16
CA SER A 20 -2.85 4.99 -0.74
C SER A 20 -2.26 4.78 0.65
N ALA A 21 -3.06 4.72 1.71
CA ALA A 21 -2.55 4.24 3.00
C ALA A 21 -3.52 3.30 3.68
N HIS A 22 -2.93 2.28 4.28
CA HIS A 22 -3.54 1.49 5.34
C HIS A 22 -3.30 2.18 6.67
N TRP A 23 -4.29 2.13 7.55
CA TRP A 23 -4.07 2.43 8.96
C TRP A 23 -3.21 1.33 9.56
N LEU A 24 -1.88 1.50 9.52
CA LEU A 24 -0.96 0.61 10.19
C LEU A 24 -1.05 0.84 11.70
N PRO A 25 -1.04 -0.23 12.53
CA PRO A 25 -0.90 -0.06 13.97
C PRO A 25 0.35 0.77 14.28
N ARG A 26 0.21 1.86 15.05
CA ARG A 26 1.36 2.71 15.44
C ARG A 26 2.46 1.93 16.16
N TYR A 27 2.10 0.81 16.80
CA TYR A 27 3.02 -0.09 17.48
C TYR A 27 2.72 -1.53 17.08
N LEU A 28 3.71 -2.19 16.48
CA LEU A 28 3.69 -3.64 16.31
C LEU A 28 4.07 -4.29 17.64
N THR A 29 3.28 -5.27 18.08
CA THR A 29 3.64 -6.06 19.26
C THR A 29 4.85 -6.95 18.94
N THR A 30 5.55 -7.41 19.97
CA THR A 30 6.63 -8.41 19.80
C THR A 30 6.15 -9.66 19.07
N GLN A 31 4.88 -10.04 19.24
CA GLN A 31 4.26 -11.16 18.54
C GLN A 31 4.07 -10.86 17.04
N HIS A 32 3.59 -9.66 16.69
CA HIS A 32 3.51 -9.24 15.29
C HIS A 32 4.89 -9.29 14.63
N ASN A 33 5.91 -8.71 15.27
CA ASN A 33 7.28 -8.72 14.75
C ASN A 33 7.80 -10.15 14.54
N LYS A 34 7.63 -11.04 15.53
CA LYS A 34 8.07 -12.44 15.42
C LYS A 34 7.36 -13.19 14.28
N TYR A 35 6.08 -12.91 14.07
CA TYR A 35 5.30 -13.49 12.98
C TYR A 35 5.78 -12.97 11.62
N PHE A 36 5.91 -11.65 11.47
CA PHE A 36 6.38 -11.03 10.23
C PHE A 36 7.80 -11.44 9.86
N SER A 37 8.73 -11.49 10.81
CA SER A 37 10.11 -11.90 10.55
C SER A 37 10.21 -13.33 9.99
N LYS A 38 9.37 -14.25 10.50
CA LYS A 38 9.34 -15.63 10.00
C LYS A 38 8.81 -15.72 8.58
N LEU A 39 7.69 -15.05 8.30
CA LEU A 39 7.11 -15.00 6.96
C LEU A 39 8.06 -14.34 5.95
N LEU A 40 8.66 -13.22 6.33
CA LEU A 40 9.62 -12.52 5.50
C LEU A 40 10.80 -13.42 5.16
N PHE A 41 11.35 -14.14 6.14
CA PHE A 41 12.43 -15.09 5.91
C PHE A 41 12.02 -16.19 4.92
N SER A 42 10.83 -16.79 5.07
CA SER A 42 10.37 -17.82 4.14
C SER A 42 10.17 -17.30 2.70
N HIS A 43 9.65 -16.09 2.55
CA HIS A 43 9.47 -15.49 1.21
C HIS A 43 10.80 -15.11 0.58
N LEU A 44 11.75 -14.59 1.37
CA LEU A 44 13.09 -14.28 0.91
C LEU A 44 13.87 -15.53 0.51
N GLN A 45 13.73 -16.62 1.28
CA GLN A 45 14.35 -17.90 0.92
C GLN A 45 13.77 -18.42 -0.39
N ARG A 46 12.44 -18.46 -0.54
CA ARG A 46 11.78 -18.85 -1.79
C ARG A 46 12.25 -18.00 -2.98
N PHE A 47 12.38 -16.69 -2.79
CA PHE A 47 12.88 -15.77 -3.83
C PHE A 47 14.33 -16.05 -4.23
N LYS A 48 15.19 -16.42 -3.28
CA LYS A 48 16.57 -16.84 -3.58
C LYS A 48 16.63 -18.15 -4.38
N GLU A 49 15.68 -19.04 -4.15
CA GLU A 49 15.58 -20.33 -4.85
C GLU A 49 14.99 -20.17 -6.26
N SER A 50 13.95 -19.35 -6.42
CA SER A 50 13.37 -18.99 -7.72
C SER A 50 12.52 -17.71 -7.59
N ASN A 51 12.59 -16.83 -8.59
CA ASN A 51 11.76 -15.63 -8.67
C ASN A 51 10.53 -15.78 -9.59
N GLU A 52 10.38 -16.92 -10.28
CA GLU A 52 9.29 -17.14 -11.26
C GLU A 52 7.90 -17.01 -10.62
N PHE A 53 7.78 -17.32 -9.33
CA PHE A 53 6.51 -17.19 -8.62
C PHE A 53 6.00 -15.76 -8.52
N LEU A 54 6.86 -14.75 -8.64
CA LEU A 54 6.45 -13.34 -8.58
C LEU A 54 5.47 -12.99 -9.71
N GLU A 55 5.65 -13.57 -10.90
CA GLU A 55 4.76 -13.38 -12.05
C GLU A 55 3.37 -13.97 -11.83
N SER A 56 3.22 -14.87 -10.85
CA SER A 56 1.95 -15.49 -10.47
C SER A 56 1.27 -14.82 -9.26
N ILE A 57 1.90 -13.80 -8.67
CA ILE A 57 1.31 -13.09 -7.53
C ILE A 57 0.19 -12.20 -8.03
N VAL A 58 -1.03 -12.54 -7.63
CA VAL A 58 -2.20 -11.66 -7.73
C VAL A 58 -2.51 -11.11 -6.35
N THR A 59 -2.42 -9.78 -6.19
CA THR A 59 -2.84 -9.10 -4.96
C THR A 59 -4.12 -8.32 -5.22
N ASP A 60 -5.04 -8.36 -4.26
CA ASP A 60 -6.17 -7.44 -4.21
C ASP A 60 -6.13 -6.74 -2.86
N ASP A 61 -6.37 -5.44 -2.86
CA ASP A 61 -6.33 -4.62 -1.67
C ASP A 61 -7.41 -3.55 -1.73
N LYS A 62 -8.25 -3.52 -0.69
CA LYS A 62 -9.28 -2.49 -0.54
C LYS A 62 -8.61 -1.24 0.02
N LEU A 63 -8.06 -0.43 -0.89
CA LEU A 63 -7.42 0.84 -0.56
C LEU A 63 -8.42 1.80 0.12
N ALA A 64 -8.11 2.21 1.35
CA ALA A 64 -8.71 3.42 1.92
C ALA A 64 -8.06 4.64 1.25
N HIS A 65 -8.81 5.31 0.38
CA HIS A 65 -8.35 6.56 -0.21
C HIS A 65 -8.40 7.67 0.85
N HIS A 66 -7.26 8.28 1.15
CA HIS A 66 -7.21 9.53 1.91
C HIS A 66 -6.51 10.60 1.07
N PHE A 67 -6.93 11.84 1.28
CA PHE A 67 -6.44 13.01 0.58
C PHE A 67 -5.66 13.85 1.59
N THR A 68 -4.40 14.15 1.30
CA THR A 68 -3.57 15.05 2.13
C THR A 68 -3.29 16.34 1.38
N SER A 69 -3.42 17.47 2.06
CA SER A 69 -3.16 18.81 1.50
C SER A 69 -1.66 18.98 1.23
N LEU A 70 -1.32 19.62 0.11
CA LEU A 70 0.06 20.01 -0.22
C LEU A 70 0.59 21.17 0.64
N THR A 71 -0.25 21.82 1.45
CA THR A 71 0.17 22.87 2.39
C THR A 71 0.23 22.33 3.82
N LYS A 72 1.45 22.28 4.38
CA LYS A 72 1.69 22.27 5.83
C LYS A 72 1.58 23.68 6.39
#